data_AF-A0A7Y2MAW1-F1
#
_entry.id   AF-A0A7Y2MAW1-F1
#
_cell.length_a   1.000
_cell.length_b   1.000
_cell.length_c   1.000
_cell.angle_alpha   90.00
_cell.angle_beta   90.00
_cell.angle_gamma   90.00
#
_symmetry.space_group_name_H-M   'P 1'
#
loop_
_entity.id
_entity.type
_entity.pdbx_description
1 polymer ?
#
loop_
_entity_poly.entity_id
_entity_poly.type
_entity_poly.pdbx_seq_one_letter_code
_entity_poly.pdbx_strand_id
1 'polypeptide(L)'
;MSIATQILGAPETLDHFQANSYSPYNFFSSEEWAKFRADTPLTLTAEEVARLRSMGDPVDLDEVRRIYLSLSRLLSSHVESSQLLFEQRNRFLSLSDVTKTPFVIGIAGSVAVGKSTTARILKELLRRWPSSPKVDLITTDGFLHQNAVLERENLMQRKGFPESYDTGAILKFLSAIKAGQPNVKAPVYSHLVYDVVPNEYTIIDRPDILVFEGINVLQSRDLPADGKIVPMVSDFFDFSIYIDAEEELIHNWYVTRFMRLRETAFRDPNSYFHRYASISEKEALSIAEGLWANINLKNLRQNILPTRPRADLIQRKGENHLIEQVALRKL
;
A
#
# COMPACT_ATOMS: atom_id res chain seq x y z
N MET A 1 23.96 19.02 -53.63
CA MET A 1 24.18 18.35 -52.33
C MET A 1 23.03 18.71 -51.42
N SER A 2 22.03 17.82 -51.30
CA SER A 2 20.97 17.92 -50.30
C SER A 2 21.31 16.88 -49.24
N ILE A 3 21.79 17.33 -48.08
CA ILE A 3 22.03 16.44 -46.95
C ILE A 3 20.70 16.34 -46.22
N ALA A 4 20.15 15.13 -46.29
CA ALA A 4 18.89 14.74 -45.72
C ALA A 4 18.86 15.01 -44.22
N THR A 5 17.83 15.74 -43.79
CA THR A 5 17.33 15.78 -42.42
C THR A 5 16.94 14.36 -42.01
N GLN A 6 17.85 13.66 -41.34
CA GLN A 6 17.54 12.39 -40.71
C GLN A 6 16.55 12.66 -39.58
N ILE A 7 15.37 12.09 -39.76
CA ILE A 7 14.25 12.05 -38.83
C ILE A 7 14.77 11.50 -37.50
N LEU A 8 14.80 12.35 -36.46
CA LEU A 8 14.83 11.88 -35.08
C LEU A 8 13.50 11.16 -34.86
N GLY A 9 13.50 9.83 -34.99
CA GLY A 9 12.39 9.02 -34.53
C GLY A 9 12.10 9.37 -33.07
N ALA A 10 10.82 9.46 -32.70
CA ALA A 10 10.44 9.63 -31.30
C ALA A 10 11.20 8.60 -30.46
N PRO A 11 11.84 8.99 -29.34
CA PRO A 11 12.49 8.03 -28.48
C PRO A 11 11.47 6.94 -28.15
N GLU A 12 11.83 5.68 -28.40
CA GLU A 12 11.03 4.55 -27.92
C GLU A 12 10.73 4.83 -26.45
N THR A 13 9.45 5.00 -26.13
CA THR A 13 9.02 5.15 -24.75
C THR A 13 9.44 3.87 -24.05
N LEU A 14 10.50 3.94 -23.24
CA LEU A 14 11.00 2.81 -22.46
C LEU A 14 9.90 2.41 -21.48
N ASP A 15 9.04 1.48 -21.88
CA ASP A 15 8.15 0.80 -20.98
C ASP A 15 8.99 -0.22 -20.19
N HIS A 16 9.53 0.26 -19.07
CA HIS A 16 10.33 -0.52 -18.13
C HIS A 16 9.56 -1.71 -17.52
N PHE A 17 8.26 -1.84 -17.82
CA PHE A 17 7.39 -2.89 -17.34
C PHE A 17 7.26 -4.08 -18.29
N GLN A 18 7.81 -3.99 -19.50
CA GLN A 18 7.93 -5.15 -20.38
C GLN A 18 9.20 -5.91 -20.05
N ALA A 19 9.15 -7.25 -20.12
CA ALA A 19 10.31 -8.10 -19.93
C ALA A 19 11.30 -7.94 -21.11
N ASN A 20 12.03 -6.83 -21.11
CA ASN A 20 13.08 -6.49 -22.05
C ASN A 20 14.41 -6.27 -21.31
N SER A 21 15.51 -6.14 -22.06
CA SER A 21 16.85 -5.97 -21.49
C SER A 21 17.02 -4.72 -20.61
N TYR A 22 16.13 -3.74 -20.74
CA TYR A 22 16.17 -2.47 -20.02
C TYR A 22 15.20 -2.39 -18.84
N SER A 23 14.46 -3.47 -18.57
CA SER A 23 13.60 -3.52 -17.40
C SER A 23 14.43 -3.61 -16.11
N PRO A 24 14.17 -2.75 -15.12
CA PRO A 24 14.80 -2.84 -13.80
C PRO A 24 14.21 -3.98 -12.96
N TYR A 25 13.22 -4.72 -13.46
CA TYR A 25 12.57 -5.82 -12.72
C TYR A 25 12.97 -7.19 -13.28
N ASN A 26 12.98 -8.18 -12.38
CA ASN A 26 12.85 -9.59 -12.71
C ASN A 26 11.37 -9.98 -12.56
N PHE A 27 10.82 -10.71 -13.52
CA PHE A 27 9.43 -11.14 -13.52
C PHE A 27 9.36 -12.63 -13.23
N PHE A 28 8.39 -13.02 -12.41
CA PHE A 28 8.15 -14.40 -12.01
C PHE A 28 6.66 -14.70 -12.12
N SER A 29 6.31 -15.86 -12.68
CA SER A 29 4.96 -16.40 -12.52
C SER A 29 4.69 -16.76 -11.06
N SER A 30 3.43 -16.91 -10.68
CA SER A 30 3.06 -17.36 -9.33
C SER A 30 3.72 -18.71 -8.96
N GLU A 31 3.87 -19.63 -9.92
CA GLU A 31 4.49 -20.95 -9.73
C GLU A 31 6.00 -20.86 -9.54
N GLU A 32 6.67 -19.97 -10.28
CA GLU A 32 8.10 -19.71 -10.11
C GLU A 32 8.37 -19.06 -8.75
N TRP A 33 7.57 -18.05 -8.41
CA TRP A 33 7.67 -17.32 -7.15
C TRP A 33 7.46 -18.22 -5.93
N ALA A 34 6.53 -19.17 -6.02
CA ALA A 34 6.23 -20.12 -4.95
C ALA A 34 7.43 -21.01 -4.55
N LYS A 35 8.39 -21.21 -5.47
CA LYS A 35 9.60 -22.02 -5.20
C LYS A 35 10.56 -21.32 -4.24
N PHE A 36 10.54 -19.99 -4.17
CA PHE A 36 11.43 -19.22 -3.29
C PHE A 36 11.09 -19.32 -1.80
N ARG A 37 10.00 -20.00 -1.43
CA ARG A 37 9.67 -20.27 -0.02
C ARG A 37 10.72 -21.13 0.68
N ALA A 38 11.48 -21.95 -0.06
CA ALA A 38 12.52 -22.88 0.43
C ALA A 38 12.19 -23.48 1.80
N ASP A 39 11.12 -24.30 1.83
CA ASP A 39 10.65 -25.03 3.02
C ASP A 39 10.25 -24.18 4.23
N THR A 40 10.07 -22.86 4.06
CA THR A 40 9.44 -22.01 5.07
C THR A 40 8.09 -22.62 5.45
N PRO A 41 7.88 -22.98 6.74
CA PRO A 41 6.66 -23.64 7.15
C PRO A 41 5.47 -22.69 7.02
N LEU A 42 4.35 -23.22 6.55
CA LEU A 42 3.08 -22.52 6.59
C LEU A 42 2.62 -22.47 8.05
N THR A 43 2.81 -21.31 8.68
CA THR A 43 2.44 -21.15 10.10
C THR A 43 0.99 -20.70 10.27
N LEU A 44 0.41 -20.04 9.27
CA LEU A 44 -0.97 -19.53 9.33
C LEU A 44 -1.99 -20.67 9.21
N THR A 45 -3.05 -20.62 10.02
CA THR A 45 -4.20 -21.51 9.89
C THR A 45 -5.26 -20.93 8.95
N ALA A 46 -6.16 -21.79 8.44
CA ALA A 46 -7.25 -21.35 7.56
C ALA A 46 -8.16 -20.31 8.25
N GLU A 47 -8.40 -20.47 9.56
CA GLU A 47 -9.20 -19.55 10.37
C GLU A 47 -8.49 -18.20 10.56
N GLU A 48 -7.18 -18.20 10.73
CA GLU A 48 -6.40 -16.96 10.77
C GLU A 48 -6.49 -16.21 9.44
N VAL A 49 -6.29 -16.91 8.32
CA VAL A 49 -6.45 -16.30 6.99
C VAL A 49 -7.86 -15.77 6.78
N ALA A 50 -8.89 -16.51 7.20
CA ALA A 50 -10.28 -16.04 7.15
C ALA A 50 -10.51 -14.72 7.90
N ARG A 51 -9.92 -14.56 9.09
CA ARG A 51 -10.03 -13.32 9.88
C ARG A 51 -9.23 -12.15 9.30
N LEU A 52 -8.11 -12.42 8.64
CA LEU A 52 -7.24 -11.38 8.08
C LEU A 52 -7.77 -10.80 6.75
N ARG A 53 -8.62 -11.53 6.04
CA ARG A 53 -9.16 -11.12 4.74
C ARG A 53 -10.19 -10.02 4.86
N SER A 54 -10.16 -9.12 3.88
CA SER A 54 -11.24 -8.16 3.67
C SER A 54 -12.48 -8.89 3.13
N MET A 55 -13.66 -8.30 3.31
CA MET A 55 -14.91 -8.86 2.79
C MET A 55 -14.81 -9.13 1.28
N GLY A 56 -15.02 -10.40 0.91
CA GLY A 56 -15.01 -10.86 -0.48
C GLY A 56 -13.63 -11.10 -1.11
N ASP A 57 -12.55 -10.96 -0.34
CA ASP A 57 -11.20 -11.28 -0.79
C ASP A 57 -10.98 -12.81 -0.83
N PRO A 58 -10.60 -13.40 -1.98
CA PRO A 58 -10.56 -14.85 -2.15
C PRO A 58 -9.25 -15.50 -1.67
N VAL A 59 -8.26 -14.73 -1.21
CA VAL A 59 -6.97 -15.26 -0.72
C VAL A 59 -7.21 -16.44 0.22
N ASP A 60 -6.51 -17.57 0.07
CA ASP A 60 -6.67 -18.72 0.94
C ASP A 60 -5.30 -19.23 1.43
N LEU A 61 -5.26 -20.39 2.08
CA LEU A 61 -3.99 -20.97 2.51
C LEU A 61 -3.07 -21.32 1.34
N ASP A 62 -3.63 -21.64 0.18
CA ASP A 62 -2.82 -21.96 -0.97
C ASP A 62 -2.19 -20.70 -1.56
N GLU A 63 -2.93 -19.59 -1.60
CA GLU A 63 -2.39 -18.29 -1.98
C GLU A 63 -1.31 -17.81 -1.01
N VAL A 64 -1.53 -17.98 0.30
CA VAL A 64 -0.49 -17.75 1.33
C VAL A 64 0.77 -18.55 1.00
N ARG A 65 0.62 -19.82 0.65
CA ARG A 65 1.74 -20.71 0.34
C ARG A 65 2.46 -20.34 -0.96
N ARG A 66 1.73 -19.94 -2.00
CA ARG A 66 2.27 -19.60 -3.33
C ARG A 66 2.97 -18.25 -3.33
N ILE A 67 2.46 -17.27 -2.58
CA ILE A 67 2.89 -15.87 -2.69
C ILE A 67 3.52 -15.35 -1.42
N TYR A 68 2.76 -15.41 -0.32
CA TYR A 68 3.07 -14.64 0.87
C TYR A 68 4.20 -15.23 1.71
N LEU A 69 4.42 -16.54 1.68
CA LEU A 69 5.58 -17.17 2.34
C LEU A 69 6.91 -16.72 1.72
N SER A 70 7.05 -16.83 0.39
CA SER A 70 8.23 -16.35 -0.34
C SER A 70 8.47 -14.85 -0.10
N LEU A 71 7.41 -14.05 -0.12
CA LEU A 71 7.50 -12.62 0.15
C LEU A 71 7.93 -12.33 1.59
N SER A 72 7.34 -13.00 2.59
CA SER A 72 7.73 -12.81 4.00
C SER A 72 9.18 -13.17 4.25
N ARG A 73 9.68 -14.23 3.61
CA ARG A 73 11.08 -14.64 3.68
C ARG A 73 12.01 -13.61 3.05
N LEU A 74 11.67 -13.11 1.85
CA LEU A 74 12.42 -12.04 1.19
C LEU A 74 12.51 -10.81 2.12
N LEU A 75 11.38 -10.37 2.66
CA LEU A 75 11.32 -9.21 3.56
C LEU A 75 12.13 -9.44 4.85
N SER A 76 12.08 -10.64 5.43
CA SER A 76 12.93 -11.00 6.59
C SER A 76 14.41 -10.83 6.28
N SER A 77 14.86 -11.30 5.10
CA SER A 77 16.26 -11.12 4.68
C SER A 77 16.65 -9.64 4.51
N HIS A 78 15.75 -8.79 4.00
CA HIS A 78 16.00 -7.34 3.92
C HIS A 78 16.11 -6.70 5.31
N VAL A 79 15.23 -7.11 6.23
CA VAL A 79 15.22 -6.61 7.62
C VAL A 79 16.52 -7.00 8.33
N GLU A 80 16.95 -8.26 8.23
CA GLU A 80 18.21 -8.75 8.80
C GLU A 80 19.42 -8.02 8.20
N SER A 81 19.43 -7.82 6.88
CA SER A 81 20.51 -7.09 6.20
C SER A 81 20.58 -5.63 6.65
N SER A 82 19.44 -4.96 6.84
CA SER A 82 19.37 -3.59 7.34
C SER A 82 19.86 -3.49 8.78
N GLN A 83 19.51 -4.46 9.64
CA GLN A 83 20.01 -4.55 11.01
C GLN A 83 21.54 -4.71 11.05
N LEU A 84 22.10 -5.60 10.24
CA LEU A 84 23.54 -5.80 10.15
C LEU A 84 24.27 -4.53 9.69
N LEU A 85 23.75 -3.87 8.65
CA LEU A 85 24.31 -2.61 8.14
C LEU A 85 24.30 -1.51 9.22
N PHE A 86 23.21 -1.41 9.99
CA PHE A 86 23.11 -0.47 11.10
C PHE A 86 24.19 -0.72 12.15
N GLU A 87 24.39 -1.97 12.57
CA GLU A 87 25.45 -2.31 13.54
C GLU A 87 26.86 -2.01 13.02
N GLN A 88 27.13 -2.32 11.75
CA GLN A 88 28.42 -2.04 11.12
C GLN A 88 28.69 -0.54 11.07
N ARG A 89 27.69 0.26 10.70
CA ARG A 89 27.79 1.72 10.65
C ARG A 89 28.01 2.33 12.04
N ASN A 90 27.30 1.84 13.06
CA ASN A 90 27.49 2.32 14.43
C ASN A 90 28.91 2.03 14.94
N ARG A 91 29.42 0.82 14.66
CA ARG A 91 30.82 0.45 14.98
C ARG A 91 31.82 1.36 14.25
N PHE A 92 31.62 1.58 12.94
CA PHE A 92 32.49 2.44 12.13
C PHE A 92 32.52 3.90 12.64
N LEU A 93 31.35 4.46 12.97
CA LEU A 93 31.22 5.84 13.42
C LEU A 93 31.46 6.03 14.93
N SER A 94 31.73 4.95 15.69
CA SER A 94 31.87 4.98 17.15
C SER A 94 30.70 5.66 17.87
N LEU A 95 29.49 5.49 17.35
CA LEU A 95 28.30 6.10 17.93
C LEU A 95 27.89 5.34 19.20
N SER A 96 27.71 6.08 20.29
CA SER A 96 27.05 5.60 21.51
C SER A 96 25.57 6.00 21.49
N ASP A 97 24.71 5.19 22.12
CA ASP A 97 23.28 5.49 22.34
C ASP A 97 22.39 5.65 21.09
N VAL A 98 22.75 5.02 19.96
CA VAL A 98 21.90 5.03 18.75
C VAL A 98 20.76 4.02 18.88
N THR A 99 19.53 4.51 18.77
CA THR A 99 18.34 3.65 18.72
C THR A 99 18.17 3.07 17.31
N LYS A 100 17.94 1.75 17.22
CA LYS A 100 17.58 1.10 15.95
C LYS A 100 16.33 1.74 15.38
N THR A 101 16.39 2.11 14.11
CA THR A 101 15.25 2.68 13.39
C THR A 101 14.40 1.54 12.82
N PRO A 102 13.06 1.61 12.91
CA PRO A 102 12.18 0.60 12.33
C PRO A 102 12.40 0.43 10.82
N PHE A 103 12.27 -0.80 10.34
CA PHE A 103 12.19 -1.10 8.91
C PHE A 103 10.76 -0.82 8.43
N VAL A 104 10.58 0.08 7.46
CA VAL A 104 9.28 0.55 7.01
C VAL A 104 8.96 -0.04 5.64
N ILE A 105 7.84 -0.76 5.57
CA ILE A 105 7.32 -1.38 4.36
C ILE A 105 6.12 -0.57 3.87
N GLY A 106 6.25 0.09 2.72
CA GLY A 106 5.14 0.78 2.07
C GLY A 106 4.30 -0.18 1.23
N ILE A 107 2.97 -0.15 1.36
CA ILE A 107 2.05 -0.93 0.51
C ILE A 107 1.09 0.00 -0.24
N ALA A 108 1.23 0.04 -1.56
CA ALA A 108 0.49 0.89 -2.49
C ALA A 108 -0.43 0.08 -3.41
N GLY A 109 -1.27 0.78 -4.18
CA GLY A 109 -2.22 0.19 -5.12
C GLY A 109 -3.60 0.83 -5.05
N SER A 110 -4.46 0.50 -6.01
CA SER A 110 -5.79 1.11 -6.11
C SER A 110 -6.73 0.77 -4.94
N VAL A 111 -7.83 1.51 -4.81
CA VAL A 111 -8.95 1.12 -3.94
C VAL A 111 -9.47 -0.26 -4.38
N ALA A 112 -9.90 -1.10 -3.44
CA ALA A 112 -10.43 -2.45 -3.67
C ALA A 112 -9.45 -3.50 -4.27
N VAL A 113 -8.20 -3.14 -4.59
CA VAL A 113 -7.23 -4.08 -5.16
C VAL A 113 -6.74 -5.16 -4.17
N GLY A 114 -6.92 -4.94 -2.85
CA GLY A 114 -6.59 -5.93 -1.81
C GLY A 114 -5.45 -5.54 -0.85
N LYS A 115 -4.95 -4.29 -0.90
CA LYS A 115 -3.84 -3.80 -0.05
C LYS A 115 -3.98 -4.17 1.42
N SER A 116 -5.13 -3.89 2.04
CA SER A 116 -5.30 -4.10 3.48
C SER A 116 -5.30 -5.59 3.85
N THR A 117 -5.74 -6.48 2.95
CA THR A 117 -5.60 -7.94 3.15
C THR A 117 -4.13 -8.33 3.09
N THR A 118 -3.40 -7.90 2.06
CA THR A 118 -1.95 -8.13 1.92
C THR A 118 -1.20 -7.63 3.16
N ALA A 119 -1.49 -6.41 3.62
CA ALA A 119 -0.84 -5.79 4.77
C ALA A 119 -1.07 -6.58 6.08
N ARG A 120 -2.30 -7.05 6.32
CA ARG A 120 -2.63 -7.85 7.51
C ARG A 120 -2.01 -9.24 7.48
N ILE A 121 -1.98 -9.90 6.32
CA ILE A 121 -1.31 -11.19 6.15
C ILE A 121 0.20 -11.04 6.36
N LEU A 122 0.82 -10.04 5.74
CA LEU A 122 2.25 -9.78 5.90
C LEU A 122 2.62 -9.44 7.34
N LYS A 123 1.83 -8.60 8.01
CA LYS A 123 2.01 -8.33 9.44
C LYS A 123 2.09 -9.62 10.24
N GLU A 124 1.12 -10.52 10.05
CA GLU A 124 1.05 -11.74 10.85
C GLU A 124 2.17 -12.74 10.51
N LEU A 125 2.55 -12.87 9.24
CA LEU A 125 3.69 -13.69 8.83
C LEU A 125 5.02 -13.14 9.37
N LEU A 126 5.25 -11.83 9.26
CA LEU A 126 6.51 -11.18 9.66
C LEU A 126 6.75 -11.28 11.17
N ARG A 127 5.69 -11.17 12.00
CA ARG A 127 5.79 -11.33 13.47
C ARG A 127 6.29 -12.70 13.92
N ARG A 128 6.27 -13.69 13.04
CA ARG A 128 6.68 -15.07 13.33
C ARG A 128 8.15 -15.31 13.00
N TRP A 129 8.83 -14.34 12.38
CA TRP A 129 10.27 -14.38 12.16
C TRP A 129 11.03 -13.91 13.41
N PRO A 130 12.10 -14.62 13.83
CA PRO A 130 12.90 -14.23 14.99
C PRO A 130 13.51 -12.82 14.88
N SER A 131 13.79 -12.37 13.66
CA SER A 131 14.42 -11.08 13.36
C SER A 131 13.48 -9.87 13.50
N SER A 132 12.16 -10.09 13.63
CA SER A 132 11.14 -9.03 13.64
C SER A 132 9.91 -9.35 14.48
N PRO A 133 10.05 -9.58 15.81
CA PRO A 133 8.94 -9.96 16.68
C PRO A 133 7.86 -8.86 16.81
N LYS A 134 8.23 -7.57 16.68
CA LYS A 134 7.28 -6.45 16.79
C LYS A 134 6.99 -5.83 15.42
N VAL A 135 5.83 -6.17 14.87
CA VAL A 135 5.34 -5.59 13.60
C VAL A 135 4.05 -4.83 13.85
N ASP A 136 4.06 -3.55 13.48
CA ASP A 136 2.88 -2.69 13.53
C ASP A 136 2.36 -2.39 12.12
N LEU A 137 1.07 -2.05 12.03
CA LEU A 137 0.38 -1.71 10.78
C LEU A 137 -0.37 -0.41 10.97
N ILE A 138 -0.11 0.55 10.09
CA ILE A 138 -0.82 1.83 9.99
C ILE A 138 -1.35 2.00 8.58
N THR A 139 -2.57 2.52 8.47
CA THR A 139 -3.18 2.91 7.19
C THR A 139 -3.12 4.43 7.03
N THR A 140 -2.98 4.91 5.79
CA THR A 140 -2.96 6.36 5.53
C THR A 140 -4.31 7.02 5.72
N ASP A 141 -5.41 6.25 5.76
CA ASP A 141 -6.77 6.76 5.95
C ASP A 141 -6.90 7.57 7.27
N GLY A 142 -6.14 7.21 8.31
CA GLY A 142 -6.06 7.98 9.55
C GLY A 142 -5.53 9.41 9.37
N PHE A 143 -4.80 9.66 8.30
CA PHE A 143 -4.21 10.95 7.97
C PHE A 143 -5.03 11.75 6.95
N LEU A 144 -6.25 11.32 6.63
CA LEU A 144 -7.19 12.18 5.93
C LEU A 144 -7.51 13.41 6.80
N HIS A 145 -7.82 14.53 6.16
CA HIS A 145 -8.49 15.61 6.88
C HIS A 145 -9.88 15.14 7.34
N GLN A 146 -10.30 15.60 8.53
CA GLN A 146 -11.65 15.34 9.03
C GLN A 146 -12.70 15.84 8.03
N ASN A 147 -13.88 15.19 7.99
CA ASN A 147 -14.95 15.56 7.05
C ASN A 147 -15.33 17.03 7.17
N ALA A 148 -15.36 17.61 8.38
CA ALA A 148 -15.65 19.04 8.57
C ALA A 148 -14.66 19.96 7.82
N VAL A 149 -13.38 19.58 7.72
CA VAL A 149 -12.37 20.31 6.94
C VAL A 149 -12.60 20.05 5.46
N LEU A 150 -12.79 18.79 5.05
CA LEU A 150 -13.04 18.44 3.64
C LEU A 150 -14.31 19.11 3.09
N GLU A 151 -15.36 19.26 3.89
CA GLU A 151 -16.59 19.97 3.52
C GLU A 151 -16.34 21.45 3.32
N ARG A 152 -15.64 22.09 4.27
CA ARG A 152 -15.29 23.52 4.19
C ARG A 152 -14.46 23.84 2.95
N GLU A 153 -13.54 22.96 2.57
CA GLU A 153 -12.65 23.12 1.41
C GLU A 153 -13.26 22.56 0.10
N ASN A 154 -14.51 22.07 0.11
CA ASN A 154 -15.17 21.41 -1.04
C ASN A 154 -14.42 20.18 -1.58
N LEU A 155 -13.73 19.44 -0.71
CA LEU A 155 -12.92 18.26 -1.01
C LEU A 155 -13.60 16.92 -0.68
N MET A 156 -14.87 16.90 -0.28
CA MET A 156 -15.57 15.63 0.04
C MET A 156 -15.61 14.64 -1.14
N GLN A 157 -15.75 15.13 -2.36
CA GLN A 157 -15.70 14.31 -3.59
C GLN A 157 -14.27 14.02 -4.07
N ARG A 158 -13.28 14.44 -3.28
CA ARG A 158 -11.84 14.28 -3.51
C ARG A 158 -11.21 13.44 -2.41
N LYS A 159 -12.00 12.78 -1.55
CA LYS A 159 -11.47 11.91 -0.50
C LYS A 159 -10.64 10.78 -1.12
N GLY A 160 -9.39 10.69 -0.69
CA GLY A 160 -8.37 9.80 -1.26
C GLY A 160 -7.45 10.45 -2.31
N PHE A 161 -7.76 11.64 -2.80
CA PHE A 161 -6.81 12.42 -3.61
C PHE A 161 -5.72 13.04 -2.72
N PRO A 162 -4.54 13.41 -3.27
CA PRO A 162 -3.44 13.98 -2.50
C PRO A 162 -3.87 15.12 -1.57
N GLU A 163 -4.71 16.03 -2.06
CA GLU A 163 -5.24 17.19 -1.34
C GLU A 163 -6.16 16.87 -0.16
N SER A 164 -6.67 15.64 -0.06
CA SER A 164 -7.52 15.21 1.06
C SER A 164 -6.73 14.69 2.27
N TYR A 165 -5.41 14.55 2.15
CA TYR A 165 -4.53 14.05 3.21
C TYR A 165 -3.72 15.16 3.87
N ASP A 166 -3.61 15.09 5.20
CA ASP A 166 -2.61 15.85 5.95
C ASP A 166 -1.22 15.24 5.74
N THR A 167 -0.60 15.60 4.61
CA THR A 167 0.75 15.12 4.28
C THR A 167 1.78 15.57 5.30
N GLY A 168 1.60 16.72 5.93
CA GLY A 168 2.48 17.20 7.00
C GLY A 168 2.46 16.26 8.21
N ALA A 169 1.27 15.81 8.62
CA ALA A 169 1.11 14.82 9.69
C ALA A 169 1.74 13.47 9.34
N ILE A 170 1.62 13.00 8.08
CA ILE A 170 2.27 11.76 7.62
C ILE A 170 3.79 11.88 7.74
N LEU A 171 4.38 12.96 7.20
CA LEU A 171 5.83 13.16 7.23
C LEU A 171 6.36 13.29 8.66
N LYS A 172 5.61 13.97 9.53
CA LYS A 172 5.94 14.08 10.96
C LYS A 172 5.90 12.72 11.66
N PHE A 173 4.87 11.91 11.38
CA PHE A 173 4.74 10.55 11.91
C PHE A 173 5.92 9.67 11.47
N LEU A 174 6.19 9.58 10.18
CA LEU A 174 7.29 8.76 9.64
C LEU A 174 8.66 9.26 10.11
N SER A 175 8.86 10.57 10.21
CA SER A 175 10.09 11.14 10.79
C SER A 175 10.26 10.75 12.25
N ALA A 176 9.20 10.79 13.07
CA ALA A 176 9.28 10.36 14.47
C ALA A 176 9.63 8.86 14.58
N ILE A 177 9.04 8.02 13.72
CA ILE A 177 9.35 6.60 13.62
C ILE A 177 10.82 6.39 13.25
N LYS A 178 11.30 7.02 12.18
CA LYS A 178 12.70 6.92 11.73
C LYS A 178 13.70 7.60 12.68
N ALA A 179 13.25 8.48 13.56
CA ALA A 179 14.06 9.03 14.66
C ALA A 179 14.10 8.10 15.90
N GLY A 180 13.41 6.95 15.87
CA GLY A 180 13.37 6.03 17.00
C GLY A 180 12.61 6.56 18.21
N GLN A 181 11.68 7.52 18.02
CA GLN A 181 10.89 8.06 19.11
C GLN A 181 9.94 7.00 19.69
N PRO A 182 9.78 6.91 21.02
CA PRO A 182 8.79 6.04 21.64
C PRO A 182 7.39 6.66 21.57
N ASN A 183 6.36 5.80 21.65
CA ASN A 183 4.95 6.20 21.80
C ASN A 183 4.43 7.22 20.75
N VAL A 184 4.79 7.04 19.48
CA VAL A 184 4.36 7.89 18.37
C VAL A 184 2.86 7.66 18.10
N LYS A 185 2.09 8.75 18.04
CA LYS A 185 0.64 8.71 17.80
C LYS A 185 0.32 8.68 16.31
N ALA A 186 -0.47 7.71 15.87
CA ALA A 186 -1.09 7.68 14.54
C ALA A 186 -2.61 7.88 14.69
N PRO A 187 -3.26 8.81 13.97
CA PRO A 187 -4.70 9.01 14.10
C PRO A 187 -5.49 7.82 13.56
N VAL A 188 -6.69 7.61 14.09
CA VAL A 188 -7.57 6.49 13.71
C VAL A 188 -8.65 6.95 12.73
N TYR A 189 -8.86 6.18 11.66
CA TYR A 189 -9.99 6.35 10.74
C TYR A 189 -11.02 5.25 10.95
N SER A 190 -12.30 5.60 10.97
CA SER A 190 -13.39 4.64 11.07
C SER A 190 -14.16 4.58 9.76
N HIS A 191 -14.15 3.41 9.11
CA HIS A 191 -14.96 3.15 7.92
C HIS A 191 -16.47 3.07 8.22
N LEU A 192 -16.86 2.90 9.49
CA LEU A 192 -18.27 2.89 9.89
C LEU A 192 -18.86 4.31 9.77
N VAL A 193 -18.23 5.28 10.43
CA VAL A 193 -18.67 6.69 10.40
C VAL A 193 -18.07 7.47 9.23
N TYR A 194 -17.16 6.85 8.48
CA TYR A 194 -16.48 7.41 7.32
C TYR A 194 -15.73 8.72 7.62
N ASP A 195 -15.03 8.78 8.75
CA ASP A 195 -14.24 9.93 9.18
C ASP A 195 -13.06 9.54 10.08
N VAL A 196 -12.12 10.48 10.26
CA VAL A 196 -11.09 10.40 11.29
C VAL A 196 -11.75 10.58 12.66
N VAL A 197 -11.50 9.66 13.58
CA VAL A 197 -12.11 9.67 14.90
C VAL A 197 -11.41 10.71 15.79
N PRO A 198 -12.12 11.74 16.29
CA PRO A 198 -11.50 12.80 17.08
C PRO A 198 -10.83 12.27 18.34
N ASN A 199 -9.59 12.71 18.59
CA ASN A 199 -8.79 12.38 19.78
C ASN A 199 -8.46 10.89 19.95
N GLU A 200 -8.71 10.04 18.95
CA GLU A 200 -8.36 8.63 18.99
C GLU A 200 -7.06 8.38 18.21
N TYR A 201 -6.13 7.66 18.84
CA TYR A 201 -4.82 7.39 18.29
C TYR A 201 -4.38 5.96 18.57
N THR A 202 -3.77 5.34 17.57
CA THR A 202 -2.94 4.14 17.75
C THR A 202 -1.55 4.57 18.22
N ILE A 203 -1.04 3.97 19.28
CA ILE A 203 0.32 4.23 19.79
C ILE A 203 1.29 3.24 19.16
N ILE A 204 2.27 3.77 18.44
CA ILE A 204 3.36 3.01 17.83
C ILE A 204 4.64 3.27 18.61
N ASP A 205 5.17 2.24 19.26
CA ASP A 205 6.39 2.34 20.07
C ASP A 205 7.52 1.51 19.45
N ARG A 206 8.37 2.13 18.63
CA ARG A 206 9.62 1.52 18.11
C ARG A 206 9.45 0.05 17.66
N PRO A 207 8.58 -0.24 16.68
CA PRO A 207 8.48 -1.60 16.15
C PRO A 207 9.75 -2.01 15.40
N ASP A 208 9.98 -3.31 15.23
CA ASP A 208 11.03 -3.79 14.33
C ASP A 208 10.66 -3.49 12.87
N ILE A 209 9.37 -3.68 12.55
CA ILE A 209 8.80 -3.40 11.24
C ILE A 209 7.54 -2.55 11.37
N LEU A 210 7.45 -1.48 10.60
CA LEU A 210 6.21 -0.75 10.37
C LEU A 210 5.70 -1.04 8.96
N VAL A 211 4.55 -1.69 8.85
CA VAL A 211 3.80 -1.78 7.59
C VAL A 211 2.94 -0.53 7.46
N PHE A 212 3.14 0.23 6.39
CA PHE A 212 2.44 1.48 6.12
C PHE A 212 1.67 1.39 4.80
N GLU A 213 0.35 1.24 4.89
CA GLU A 213 -0.52 0.94 3.75
C GLU A 213 -1.35 2.15 3.33
N GLY A 214 -1.45 2.42 2.03
CA GLY A 214 -2.29 3.50 1.53
C GLY A 214 -2.18 3.75 0.04
N ILE A 215 -3.11 4.53 -0.49
CA ILE A 215 -3.14 4.89 -1.92
C ILE A 215 -2.10 5.96 -2.31
N ASN A 216 -1.62 6.75 -1.35
CA ASN A 216 -0.71 7.87 -1.56
C ASN A 216 0.75 7.59 -1.17
N VAL A 217 1.08 6.36 -0.76
CA VAL A 217 2.37 6.07 -0.12
C VAL A 217 3.57 6.19 -1.07
N LEU A 218 3.37 6.04 -2.37
CA LEU A 218 4.41 6.19 -3.39
C LEU A 218 4.28 7.47 -4.22
N GLN A 219 3.42 8.42 -3.82
CA GLN A 219 3.30 9.68 -4.53
C GLN A 219 4.60 10.48 -4.47
N SER A 220 4.96 11.09 -5.60
CA SER A 220 6.03 12.06 -5.68
C SER A 220 5.46 13.49 -5.69
N ARG A 221 6.30 14.46 -5.37
CA ARG A 221 6.00 15.89 -5.51
C ARG A 221 7.07 16.56 -6.36
N ASP A 222 6.71 17.68 -6.97
CA ASP A 222 7.70 18.50 -7.65
C ASP A 222 8.73 19.02 -6.63
N LEU A 223 10.00 18.97 -7.02
CA LEU A 223 11.08 19.46 -6.18
C LEU A 223 10.99 20.98 -6.04
N PRO A 224 11.13 21.54 -4.82
CA PRO A 224 11.13 22.98 -4.63
C PRO A 224 12.25 23.65 -5.42
N ALA A 225 11.91 24.72 -6.15
CA ALA A 225 12.90 25.49 -6.93
C ALA A 225 13.99 26.14 -6.04
N ASP A 226 13.71 26.32 -4.74
CA ASP A 226 14.66 26.86 -3.77
C ASP A 226 15.62 25.81 -3.19
N GLY A 227 15.52 24.55 -3.62
CA GLY A 227 16.41 23.45 -3.22
C GLY A 227 16.21 22.98 -1.77
N LYS A 228 15.17 23.46 -1.07
CA LYS A 228 14.88 22.95 0.28
C LYS A 228 14.38 21.52 0.19
N ILE A 229 14.91 20.66 1.06
CA ILE A 229 14.47 19.28 1.16
C ILE A 229 13.03 19.27 1.68
N VAL A 230 12.10 18.83 0.83
CA VAL A 230 10.77 18.43 1.23
C VAL A 230 10.72 16.91 1.10
N PRO A 231 10.88 16.16 2.19
CA PRO A 231 10.92 14.71 2.12
C PRO A 231 9.58 14.19 1.59
N MET A 232 9.65 13.18 0.74
CA MET A 232 8.49 12.45 0.25
C MET A 232 8.20 11.27 1.19
N VAL A 233 6.97 10.78 1.18
CA VAL A 233 6.56 9.61 2.00
C VAL A 233 7.45 8.39 1.69
N SER A 234 7.76 8.18 0.41
CA SER A 234 8.62 7.10 -0.08
C SER A 234 10.04 7.15 0.48
N ASP A 235 10.56 8.32 0.87
CA ASP A 235 11.94 8.48 1.33
C ASP A 235 12.15 7.84 2.72
N PHE A 236 11.05 7.51 3.41
CA PHE A 236 11.07 6.81 4.68
C PHE A 236 10.93 5.29 4.54
N PHE A 237 10.71 4.76 3.34
CA PHE A 237 10.52 3.32 3.13
C PHE A 237 11.85 2.63 2.85
N ASP A 238 12.03 1.46 3.48
CA ASP A 238 13.16 0.57 3.18
C ASP A 238 12.76 -0.48 2.13
N PHE A 239 11.46 -0.73 1.97
CA PHE A 239 10.91 -1.58 0.92
C PHE A 239 9.49 -1.14 0.57
N SER A 240 9.13 -1.23 -0.70
CA SER A 240 7.82 -0.84 -1.19
C SER A 240 7.18 -1.89 -2.09
N ILE A 241 5.89 -2.14 -1.85
CA ILE A 241 5.09 -3.12 -2.57
C ILE A 241 3.93 -2.39 -3.25
N TYR A 242 3.72 -2.64 -4.54
CA TYR A 242 2.54 -2.17 -5.26
C TYR A 242 1.65 -3.35 -5.64
N ILE A 243 0.38 -3.31 -5.24
CA ILE A 243 -0.62 -4.29 -5.64
C ILE A 243 -1.33 -3.79 -6.90
N ASP A 244 -1.12 -4.49 -8.01
CA ASP A 244 -1.56 -4.11 -9.35
C ASP A 244 -2.65 -5.03 -9.88
N ALA A 245 -3.48 -4.51 -10.77
CA ALA A 245 -4.47 -5.26 -11.53
C ALA A 245 -4.97 -4.41 -12.70
N GLU A 246 -5.59 -5.04 -13.69
CA GLU A 246 -6.27 -4.33 -14.76
C GLU A 246 -7.41 -3.45 -14.23
N GLU A 247 -7.59 -2.26 -14.81
CA GLU A 247 -8.59 -1.28 -14.34
C GLU A 247 -10.01 -1.87 -14.31
N GLU A 248 -10.37 -2.69 -15.28
CA GLU A 248 -11.66 -3.36 -15.38
C GLU A 248 -11.89 -4.36 -14.23
N LEU A 249 -10.84 -5.06 -13.80
CA LEU A 249 -10.91 -5.97 -12.66
C LEU A 249 -11.09 -5.19 -11.35
N ILE A 250 -10.31 -4.11 -11.18
CA ILE A 250 -10.42 -3.24 -9.99
C ILE A 250 -11.83 -2.64 -9.91
N HIS A 251 -12.36 -2.19 -11.05
CA HIS A 251 -13.74 -1.71 -11.17
C HIS A 251 -14.73 -2.76 -10.67
N ASN A 252 -14.67 -3.98 -11.20
CA ASN A 252 -15.58 -5.07 -10.85
C ASN A 252 -15.48 -5.43 -9.36
N TRP A 253 -14.28 -5.47 -8.79
CA TRP A 253 -14.09 -5.71 -7.35
C TRP A 253 -14.63 -4.57 -6.50
N TYR A 254 -14.44 -3.32 -6.92
CA TYR A 254 -14.98 -2.16 -6.23
C TYR A 254 -16.51 -2.19 -6.18
N VAL A 255 -17.16 -2.36 -7.33
CA VAL A 255 -18.63 -2.41 -7.43
C VAL A 255 -19.19 -3.60 -6.67
N THR A 256 -18.61 -4.79 -6.85
CA THR A 256 -19.03 -6.00 -6.11
C THR A 256 -18.93 -5.79 -4.60
N ARG A 257 -17.83 -5.18 -4.12
CA ARG A 257 -17.65 -4.88 -2.71
C ARG A 257 -18.66 -3.85 -2.21
N PHE A 258 -18.95 -2.81 -3.00
CA PHE A 258 -19.96 -1.81 -2.64
C PHE A 258 -21.35 -2.47 -2.47
N MET A 259 -21.74 -3.33 -3.41
CA MET A 259 -23.03 -4.03 -3.36
C MET A 259 -23.12 -5.00 -2.18
N ARG A 260 -22.04 -5.71 -1.85
CA ARG A 260 -21.99 -6.56 -0.63
C ARG A 260 -22.06 -5.74 0.66
N LEU A 261 -21.40 -4.59 0.72
CA LEU A 261 -21.47 -3.70 1.88
C LEU A 261 -22.88 -3.14 2.08
N ARG A 262 -23.61 -2.88 1.00
CA ARG A 262 -25.04 -2.51 1.04
C ARG A 262 -25.90 -3.56 1.74
N GLU A 263 -25.63 -4.83 1.52
CA GLU A 263 -26.37 -5.95 2.14
C GLU A 263 -25.97 -6.21 3.60
N THR A 264 -24.83 -5.68 4.03
CA THR A 264 -24.20 -5.99 5.33
C THR A 264 -23.96 -4.73 6.15
N ALA A 265 -22.75 -4.15 6.07
CA ALA A 265 -22.29 -3.07 6.93
C ALA A 265 -23.12 -1.78 6.80
N PHE A 266 -23.72 -1.50 5.64
CA PHE A 266 -24.56 -0.32 5.46
C PHE A 266 -25.93 -0.47 6.13
N ARG A 267 -26.34 -1.67 6.54
CA ARG A 267 -27.60 -1.85 7.28
C ARG A 267 -27.49 -1.40 8.74
N ASP A 268 -26.28 -1.20 9.26
CA ASP A 268 -26.09 -0.57 10.56
C ASP A 268 -26.58 0.90 10.50
N PRO A 269 -27.53 1.32 11.34
CA PRO A 269 -27.99 2.71 11.40
C PRO A 269 -26.90 3.73 11.70
N ASN A 270 -25.80 3.30 12.32
CA ASN A 270 -24.63 4.15 12.62
C ASN A 270 -23.66 4.25 11.43
N SER A 271 -23.89 3.49 10.36
CA SER A 271 -23.08 3.57 9.15
C SER A 271 -23.33 4.88 8.42
N TYR A 272 -22.27 5.62 8.08
CA TYR A 272 -22.35 6.79 7.21
C TYR A 272 -23.03 6.48 5.86
N PHE A 273 -22.92 5.23 5.41
CA PHE A 273 -23.49 4.76 4.16
C PHE A 273 -24.88 4.14 4.31
N HIS A 274 -25.52 4.27 5.48
CA HIS A 274 -26.84 3.72 5.74
C HIS A 274 -27.90 4.13 4.71
N ARG A 275 -27.80 5.37 4.20
CA ARG A 275 -28.65 5.88 3.11
C ARG A 275 -28.67 5.01 1.85
N TYR A 276 -27.62 4.23 1.59
CA TYR A 276 -27.55 3.34 0.42
C TYR A 276 -28.20 1.97 0.66
N ALA A 277 -28.46 1.59 1.91
CA ALA A 277 -29.18 0.36 2.23
C ALA A 277 -30.68 0.44 1.88
N SER A 278 -31.26 1.66 1.90
CA SER A 278 -32.70 1.89 1.70
C SER A 278 -33.11 2.14 0.25
N ILE A 279 -32.16 2.34 -0.67
CA ILE A 279 -32.43 2.55 -2.10
C ILE A 279 -32.47 1.22 -2.88
N SER A 280 -33.04 1.24 -4.08
CA SER A 280 -33.10 0.06 -4.94
C SER A 280 -31.70 -0.41 -5.33
N GLU A 281 -31.57 -1.69 -5.67
CA GLU A 281 -30.30 -2.27 -6.12
C GLU A 281 -29.76 -1.56 -7.37
N LYS A 282 -30.66 -1.22 -8.31
CA LYS A 282 -30.32 -0.49 -9.54
C LYS A 282 -29.77 0.91 -9.25
N GLU A 283 -30.37 1.64 -8.31
CA GLU A 283 -29.89 2.96 -7.89
C GLU A 283 -28.54 2.86 -7.18
N ALA A 284 -28.38 1.89 -6.26
CA ALA A 284 -27.12 1.66 -5.57
C ALA A 284 -25.98 1.32 -6.54
N LEU A 285 -26.26 0.49 -7.54
CA LEU A 285 -25.30 0.17 -8.60
C LEU A 285 -24.93 1.43 -9.38
N SER A 286 -25.90 2.23 -9.80
CA SER A 286 -25.64 3.49 -10.51
C SER A 286 -24.80 4.47 -9.69
N ILE A 287 -24.98 4.50 -8.36
CA ILE A 287 -24.14 5.30 -7.46
C ILE A 287 -22.72 4.74 -7.38
N ALA A 288 -22.57 3.42 -7.25
CA ALA A 288 -21.26 2.76 -7.20
C ALA A 288 -20.45 3.06 -8.47
N GLU A 289 -21.07 2.90 -9.64
CA GLU A 289 -20.52 3.23 -10.95
C GLU A 289 -20.12 4.71 -11.03
N GLY A 290 -20.99 5.62 -10.56
CA GLY A 290 -20.72 7.05 -10.51
C GLY A 290 -19.53 7.41 -9.62
N LEU A 291 -19.42 6.80 -8.43
CA LEU A 291 -18.29 7.01 -7.50
C LEU A 291 -16.98 6.46 -8.08
N TRP A 292 -17.04 5.29 -8.74
CA TRP A 292 -15.88 4.73 -9.42
C TRP A 292 -15.37 5.67 -10.52
N ALA A 293 -16.22 6.01 -11.48
CA ALA A 293 -15.85 6.79 -12.66
C ALA A 293 -15.37 8.20 -12.28
N ASN A 294 -16.01 8.84 -11.30
CA ASN A 294 -15.74 10.24 -10.97
C ASN A 294 -14.66 10.46 -9.91
N ILE A 295 -14.39 9.46 -9.07
CA ILE A 295 -13.46 9.58 -7.94
C ILE A 295 -12.33 8.57 -8.09
N ASN A 296 -12.63 7.27 -7.94
CA ASN A 296 -11.59 6.25 -7.80
C ASN A 296 -10.78 6.03 -9.07
N LEU A 297 -11.42 5.98 -10.24
CA LEU A 297 -10.74 5.80 -11.53
C LEU A 297 -9.86 7.00 -11.88
N LYS A 298 -10.36 8.21 -11.66
CA LYS A 298 -9.55 9.44 -11.85
C LYS A 298 -8.35 9.44 -10.92
N ASN A 299 -8.53 9.06 -9.66
CA ASN A 299 -7.44 8.99 -8.70
C ASN A 299 -6.39 7.95 -9.09
N LEU A 300 -6.85 6.77 -9.52
CA LEU A 300 -6.00 5.69 -10.00
C LEU A 300 -5.10 6.19 -11.11
N ARG A 301 -5.68 6.73 -12.19
CA ARG A 301 -4.93 7.18 -13.37
C ARG A 301 -4.00 8.35 -13.08
N GLN A 302 -4.43 9.30 -12.25
CA GLN A 302 -3.69 10.55 -12.04
C GLN A 302 -2.63 10.43 -10.95
N ASN A 303 -2.90 9.66 -9.88
CA ASN A 303 -2.11 9.77 -8.64
C ASN A 303 -1.59 8.43 -8.10
N ILE A 304 -2.15 7.28 -8.51
CA ILE A 304 -1.76 5.97 -7.96
C ILE A 304 -0.94 5.18 -8.98
N LEU A 305 -1.51 4.90 -10.16
CA LEU A 305 -0.87 4.11 -11.21
C LEU A 305 0.48 4.69 -11.67
N PRO A 306 0.67 6.02 -11.83
CA PRO A 306 1.96 6.58 -12.19
C PRO A 306 3.09 6.30 -11.18
N THR A 307 2.73 5.92 -9.95
CA THR A 307 3.70 5.60 -8.89
C THR A 307 4.17 4.15 -8.92
N ARG A 308 3.48 3.27 -9.67
CA ARG A 308 3.78 1.83 -9.78
C ARG A 308 5.27 1.56 -10.08
N PRO A 309 5.94 2.26 -11.01
CA PRO A 309 7.35 2.01 -11.30
C PRO A 309 8.32 2.40 -10.17
N ARG A 310 7.87 3.03 -9.09
CA ARG A 310 8.68 3.37 -7.91
C ARG A 310 8.78 2.23 -6.89
N ALA A 311 7.95 1.20 -7.02
CA ALA A 311 7.93 0.09 -6.09
C ALA A 311 9.18 -0.80 -6.19
N ASP A 312 9.55 -1.47 -5.11
CA ASP A 312 10.61 -2.49 -5.13
C ASP A 312 10.05 -3.85 -5.58
N LEU A 313 8.78 -4.11 -5.26
CA LEU A 313 8.07 -5.31 -5.66
C LEU A 313 6.64 -4.99 -6.12
N ILE A 314 6.18 -5.67 -7.16
CA ILE A 314 4.86 -5.46 -7.73
C ILE A 314 4.17 -6.81 -7.83
N GLN A 315 2.97 -6.90 -7.26
CA GLN A 315 2.14 -8.10 -7.31
C GLN A 315 0.95 -7.83 -8.22
N ARG A 316 0.93 -8.46 -9.39
CA ARG A 316 -0.14 -8.31 -10.36
C ARG A 316 -1.20 -9.39 -10.15
N LYS A 317 -2.45 -8.95 -9.95
CA LYS A 317 -3.61 -9.82 -9.73
C LYS A 317 -4.29 -10.19 -11.04
N GLY A 318 -4.73 -11.43 -11.13
CA GLY A 318 -5.59 -11.96 -12.18
C GLY A 318 -7.08 -11.75 -11.96
N GLU A 319 -7.90 -12.28 -12.85
CA GLU A 319 -9.37 -12.16 -12.82
C GLU A 319 -10.00 -12.69 -11.53
N ASN A 320 -9.41 -13.76 -10.96
CA ASN A 320 -9.83 -14.40 -9.73
C ASN A 320 -9.36 -13.66 -8.46
N HIS A 321 -8.76 -12.48 -8.59
CA HIS A 321 -8.23 -11.67 -7.49
C HIS A 321 -7.12 -12.38 -6.68
N LEU A 322 -6.42 -13.34 -7.31
CA LEU A 322 -5.17 -13.95 -6.83
C LEU A 322 -3.97 -13.38 -7.62
N ILE A 323 -2.77 -13.47 -7.07
CA ILE A 323 -1.55 -12.98 -7.74
C ILE A 323 -1.14 -13.97 -8.84
N GLU A 324 -0.96 -13.46 -10.06
CA GLU A 324 -0.48 -14.25 -11.20
C GLU A 324 1.00 -14.02 -11.49
N GLN A 325 1.50 -12.82 -11.19
CA GLN A 325 2.87 -12.43 -11.47
C GLN A 325 3.43 -11.56 -10.35
N VAL A 326 4.71 -11.78 -10.05
CA VAL A 326 5.51 -10.93 -9.18
C VAL A 326 6.66 -10.32 -9.97
N ALA A 327 6.79 -9.00 -9.94
CA ALA A 327 7.94 -8.29 -10.47
C ALA A 327 8.79 -7.76 -9.30
N LEU A 328 10.06 -8.12 -9.23
CA LEU A 328 11.00 -7.70 -8.18
C LEU A 328 12.15 -6.89 -8.78
N ARG A 329 12.40 -5.70 -8.25
CA ARG A 329 13.46 -4.80 -8.71
C ARG A 329 14.84 -5.46 -8.53
N LYS A 330 15.70 -5.30 -9.52
CA LYS A 330 17.12 -5.71 -9.50
C LYS A 330 17.91 -4.77 -8.56
N LEU A 331 18.86 -5.34 -7.83
CA LEU A 331 19.80 -4.59 -7.00
C LEU A 331 20.93 -3.97 -7.82
#